data_AF-A0A8J4UX63-F1
#
_entry.id   AF-A0A8J4UX63-F1
#
_cell.length_a   1.000
_cell.length_b   1.000
_cell.length_c   1.000
_cell.angle_alpha   90.00
_cell.angle_beta   90.00
_cell.angle_gamma   90.00
#
_symmetry.space_group_name_H-M   'P 1'
#
loop_
_entity.id
_entity.type
_entity.pdbx_description
1 polymer ?
#
loop_
_entity_poly.entity_id
_entity_poly.type
_entity_poly.pdbx_seq_one_letter_code
_entity_poly.pdbx_strand_id
1 'polypeptide(L)'
;MDQEMSISYDDYQSKIREAENKLVEISKLEIQENLLVILTKEHEIDSFLNKVSPILSNTELPLYVLSTVLNLILTGELGTFEDSRKSVCISGRVLIDKIKSFNVDQVSFHTFQILRGYFISEESESMNLNPTFTLEHIEPYGEAPSALYKWIDANFSILTVIYDEDADD
;
A
#
# COMPACT_ATOMS: atom_id res chain seq x y z
N MET A 1 -24.14 -6.62 -40.33
CA MET A 1 -25.07 -6.15 -39.27
C MET A 1 -24.21 -5.83 -38.06
N ASP A 2 -23.21 -4.96 -38.24
CA ASP A 2 -22.02 -4.91 -37.35
C ASP A 2 -21.71 -3.50 -36.84
N GLN A 3 -22.62 -2.54 -37.05
CA GLN A 3 -22.43 -1.14 -36.67
C GLN A 3 -23.06 -0.75 -35.33
N GLU A 4 -24.02 -1.53 -34.81
CA GLU A 4 -24.68 -1.23 -33.51
C GLU A 4 -23.91 -1.80 -32.30
N MET A 5 -22.97 -2.73 -32.52
CA MET A 5 -22.21 -3.38 -31.44
C MET A 5 -20.92 -2.62 -31.05
N SER A 6 -20.36 -1.80 -31.95
CA SER A 6 -19.16 -0.99 -31.67
C SER A 6 -19.47 0.23 -30.79
N ILE A 7 -20.66 0.83 -30.93
CA ILE A 7 -21.08 2.01 -30.16
C ILE A 7 -21.29 1.67 -28.66
N SER A 8 -21.51 0.40 -28.33
CA SER A 8 -21.66 -0.09 -26.96
C SER A 8 -20.29 -0.22 -26.25
N TYR A 9 -19.30 -0.83 -26.90
CA TYR A 9 -18.00 -1.13 -26.29
C TYR A 9 -17.14 0.12 -26.05
N ASP A 10 -17.15 1.07 -26.99
CA ASP A 10 -16.40 2.33 -26.87
C ASP A 10 -16.91 3.20 -25.70
N ASP A 11 -18.23 3.19 -25.45
CA ASP A 11 -18.86 3.88 -24.30
C ASP A 11 -18.53 3.19 -22.97
N TYR A 12 -18.42 1.86 -22.95
CA TYR A 12 -17.97 1.12 -21.76
C TYR A 12 -16.50 1.39 -21.43
N GLN A 13 -15.62 1.33 -22.43
CA GLN A 13 -14.19 1.63 -22.26
C GLN A 13 -13.95 3.06 -21.78
N SER A 14 -14.72 4.03 -22.32
CA SER A 14 -14.66 5.41 -21.85
C SER A 14 -15.08 5.56 -20.39
N LYS A 15 -16.09 4.80 -19.93
CA LYS A 15 -16.55 4.85 -18.53
C LYS A 15 -15.58 4.17 -17.57
N ILE A 16 -14.92 3.10 -17.98
CA ILE A 16 -13.87 2.43 -17.22
C ILE A 16 -12.71 3.41 -17.00
N ARG A 17 -12.21 4.01 -18.09
CA ARG A 17 -11.16 5.03 -18.02
C ARG A 17 -11.57 6.24 -17.17
N GLU A 18 -12.83 6.68 -17.20
CA GLU A 18 -13.31 7.75 -16.32
C GLU A 18 -13.28 7.33 -14.84
N ALA A 19 -13.66 6.09 -14.53
CA ALA A 19 -13.64 5.55 -13.18
C ALA A 19 -12.20 5.40 -12.65
N GLU A 20 -11.28 4.90 -13.46
CA GLU A 20 -9.85 4.78 -13.14
C GLU A 20 -9.21 6.15 -12.86
N ASN A 21 -9.49 7.14 -13.71
CA ASN A 21 -9.01 8.50 -13.48
C ASN A 21 -9.52 9.08 -12.16
N LYS A 22 -10.81 8.87 -11.83
CA LYS A 22 -11.38 9.30 -10.55
C LYS A 22 -10.75 8.57 -9.37
N LEU A 23 -10.49 7.27 -9.49
CA LEU A 23 -9.79 6.50 -8.47
C LEU A 23 -8.40 7.09 -8.22
N VAL A 24 -7.62 7.34 -9.27
CA VAL A 24 -6.29 7.96 -9.17
C VAL A 24 -6.36 9.35 -8.51
N GLU A 25 -7.37 10.18 -8.85
CA GLU A 25 -7.56 11.49 -8.22
C GLU A 25 -7.85 11.38 -6.73
N ILE A 26 -8.75 10.48 -6.32
CA ILE A 26 -9.09 10.23 -4.92
C ILE A 26 -7.87 9.71 -4.17
N SER A 27 -7.17 8.71 -4.72
CA SER A 27 -5.97 8.15 -4.09
C SER A 27 -4.86 9.19 -3.93
N LYS A 28 -4.69 10.12 -4.88
CA LYS A 28 -3.74 11.23 -4.74
C LYS A 28 -4.10 12.17 -3.58
N LEU A 29 -5.39 12.45 -3.38
CA LEU A 29 -5.85 13.24 -2.23
C LEU A 29 -5.59 12.51 -0.92
N GLU A 30 -5.92 11.22 -0.85
CA GLU A 30 -5.67 10.39 0.33
C GLU A 30 -4.18 10.29 0.66
N ILE A 31 -3.30 10.17 -0.35
CA ILE A 31 -1.85 10.22 -0.15
C ILE A 31 -1.44 11.54 0.51
N GLN A 32 -1.96 12.67 0.03
CA GLN A 32 -1.61 14.00 0.58
C GLN A 32 -2.13 14.16 2.01
N GLU A 33 -3.37 13.77 2.28
CA GLU A 33 -3.97 13.86 3.62
C GLU A 33 -3.21 13.01 4.63
N ASN A 34 -2.91 11.76 4.29
CA ASN A 34 -2.18 10.86 5.18
C ASN A 34 -0.71 11.26 5.33
N LEU A 35 -0.09 11.82 4.29
CA LEU A 35 1.26 12.39 4.38
C LEU A 35 1.30 13.53 5.41
N LEU A 36 0.33 14.44 5.41
CA LEU A 36 0.27 15.52 6.39
C LEU A 36 0.21 14.99 7.82
N VAL A 37 -0.59 13.94 8.07
CA VAL A 37 -0.64 13.27 9.37
C VAL A 37 0.73 12.69 9.72
N ILE A 38 1.30 11.85 8.85
CA ILE A 38 2.61 11.19 9.04
C ILE A 38 3.72 12.20 9.41
N LEU A 39 3.77 13.34 8.72
CA LEU A 39 4.77 14.39 8.93
C LEU A 39 4.75 15.01 10.34
N THR A 40 3.61 14.95 11.02
CA THR A 40 3.44 15.54 12.37
C THR A 40 3.61 14.51 13.50
N LYS A 41 3.81 13.24 13.15
CA LYS A 41 3.72 12.11 14.08
C LYS A 41 5.03 11.35 14.27
N GLU A 42 6.18 11.97 14.02
CA GLU A 42 7.51 11.34 14.14
C GLU A 42 7.69 10.54 15.45
N HIS A 43 7.34 11.11 16.61
CA HIS A 43 7.46 10.42 17.90
C HIS A 43 6.51 9.24 18.08
N GLU A 44 5.30 9.31 17.51
CA GLU A 44 4.34 8.20 17.53
C GLU A 44 4.83 7.08 16.60
N ILE A 45 5.46 7.46 15.49
CA ILE A 45 6.13 6.54 14.56
C ILE A 45 7.27 5.80 15.25
N ASP A 46 8.16 6.51 15.93
CA ASP A 46 9.23 5.90 16.74
C ASP A 46 8.66 4.96 17.81
N SER A 47 7.57 5.37 18.46
CA SER A 47 6.91 4.56 19.49
C SER A 47 6.37 3.25 18.93
N PHE A 48 5.67 3.26 17.78
CA PHE A 48 5.21 1.99 17.18
C PHE A 48 6.40 1.13 16.75
N LEU A 49 7.40 1.72 16.09
CA LEU A 49 8.55 0.98 15.59
C LEU A 49 9.24 0.22 16.72
N ASN A 50 9.39 0.86 17.88
CA ASN A 50 10.07 0.28 19.05
C ASN A 50 9.18 -0.62 19.92
N LYS A 51 7.85 -0.54 19.78
CA LYS A 51 6.92 -1.45 20.48
C LYS A 51 6.95 -2.87 19.91
N VAL A 52 7.23 -3.00 18.62
CA VAL A 52 7.28 -4.28 17.93
C VAL A 52 8.57 -5.02 18.33
N SER A 53 8.47 -5.95 19.29
CA SER A 53 9.59 -6.77 19.77
C SER A 53 9.37 -8.23 19.38
N PRO A 54 10.33 -8.90 18.71
CA PRO A 54 10.16 -10.24 18.11
C PRO A 54 9.89 -11.36 19.13
N ILE A 55 9.74 -11.02 20.41
CA ILE A 55 9.75 -11.96 21.50
C ILE A 55 8.35 -12.55 21.76
N LEU A 56 7.20 -11.85 21.64
CA LEU A 56 5.93 -12.43 22.09
C LEU A 56 4.66 -11.85 21.44
N SER A 57 3.75 -12.77 21.08
CA SER A 57 2.28 -12.63 20.82
C SER A 57 1.80 -12.34 19.39
N ASN A 58 0.86 -13.17 18.92
CA ASN A 58 0.14 -13.03 17.64
C ASN A 58 -0.60 -11.69 17.49
N THR A 59 -0.78 -10.94 18.57
CA THR A 59 -1.47 -9.64 18.58
C THR A 59 -0.74 -8.59 17.75
N GLU A 60 0.60 -8.57 17.75
CA GLU A 60 1.39 -7.52 17.06
C GLU A 60 1.63 -7.80 15.57
N LEU A 61 1.16 -8.95 15.05
CA LEU A 61 1.37 -9.39 13.66
C LEU A 61 1.03 -8.30 12.61
N PRO A 62 -0.05 -7.51 12.73
CA PRO A 62 -0.36 -6.46 11.75
C PRO A 62 0.73 -5.39 11.64
N LEU A 63 1.39 -5.02 12.75
CA LEU A 63 2.45 -4.01 12.75
C LEU A 63 3.77 -4.54 12.15
N TYR A 64 4.06 -5.83 12.35
CA TYR A 64 5.17 -6.49 11.66
C TYR A 64 4.97 -6.42 10.15
N VAL A 65 3.77 -6.76 9.69
CA VAL A 65 3.42 -6.75 8.27
C VAL A 65 3.46 -5.34 7.72
N LEU A 66 2.89 -4.36 8.43
CA LEU A 66 2.96 -2.95 8.03
C LEU A 66 4.41 -2.48 7.79
N SER A 67 5.33 -2.84 8.69
CA SER A 67 6.75 -2.49 8.54
C SER A 67 7.39 -3.17 7.33
N THR A 68 7.07 -4.45 7.09
CA THR A 68 7.54 -5.20 5.92
C THR A 68 7.00 -4.62 4.62
N VAL A 69 5.72 -4.27 4.58
CA VAL A 69 5.06 -3.67 3.40
C VAL A 69 5.61 -2.26 3.14
N LEU A 70 5.89 -1.47 4.18
CA LEU A 70 6.61 -0.19 4.06
C LEU A 70 7.99 -0.37 3.43
N ASN A 71 8.76 -1.39 3.85
CA ASN A 71 10.04 -1.69 3.22
C ASN A 71 9.85 -2.04 1.74
N LEU A 72 8.94 -2.97 1.45
CA LEU A 72 8.68 -3.42 0.09
C LEU A 72 8.31 -2.27 -0.84
N ILE A 73 7.37 -1.40 -0.47
CA ILE A 73 6.95 -0.31 -1.34
C ILE A 73 8.04 0.76 -1.49
N LEU A 74 8.79 1.07 -0.43
CA LEU A 74 9.79 2.15 -0.44
C LEU A 74 11.14 1.74 -1.03
N THR A 75 11.48 0.45 -1.05
CA THR A 75 12.78 -0.03 -1.58
C THR A 75 12.65 -0.98 -2.77
N GLY A 76 11.47 -1.55 -2.98
CA GLY A 76 11.25 -2.60 -3.97
C GLY A 76 11.70 -3.99 -3.50
N GLU A 77 12.20 -4.13 -2.27
CA GLU A 77 12.78 -5.38 -1.75
C GLU A 77 11.87 -6.04 -0.71
N LEU A 78 11.51 -7.30 -0.93
CA LEU A 78 10.85 -8.11 0.07
C LEU A 78 11.87 -8.48 1.16
N GLY A 79 11.54 -8.18 2.42
CA GLY A 79 12.39 -8.47 3.56
C GLY A 79 11.59 -8.94 4.76
N THR A 80 12.30 -9.27 5.83
CA THR A 80 11.71 -9.50 7.14
C THR A 80 11.46 -8.17 7.86
N PHE A 81 10.77 -8.23 9.00
CA PHE A 81 10.69 -7.09 9.91
C PHE A 81 12.06 -6.59 10.36
N GLU A 82 13.02 -7.50 10.62
CA GLU A 82 14.38 -7.12 10.98
C GLU A 82 15.08 -6.35 9.86
N ASP A 83 14.89 -6.77 8.61
CA ASP A 83 15.46 -6.07 7.45
C ASP A 83 14.84 -4.67 7.33
N SER A 84 13.52 -4.58 7.53
CA SER A 84 12.80 -3.31 7.56
C SER A 84 13.34 -2.37 8.63
N ARG A 85 13.57 -2.86 9.87
CA ARG A 85 14.15 -2.09 10.98
C ARG A 85 15.59 -1.63 10.72
N LYS A 86 16.33 -2.29 9.83
CA LYS A 86 17.70 -1.93 9.42
C LYS A 86 17.72 -1.04 8.17
N SER A 87 16.58 -0.78 7.54
CA SER A 87 16.44 -0.08 6.26
C SER A 87 15.55 1.17 6.39
N VAL A 88 14.27 1.09 6.04
CA VAL A 88 13.38 2.27 6.03
C VAL A 88 12.74 2.53 7.40
N CYS A 89 12.62 1.51 8.25
CA CYS A 89 12.00 1.56 9.56
C CYS A 89 13.04 1.72 10.70
N ILE A 90 14.17 2.38 10.42
CA ILE A 90 15.22 2.61 11.44
C ILE A 90 14.71 3.54 12.55
N SER A 91 14.09 4.64 12.16
CA SER A 91 13.49 5.66 13.02
C SER A 91 12.35 6.35 12.27
N GLY A 92 11.49 7.05 12.99
CA GLY A 92 10.38 7.79 12.40
C GLY A 92 10.86 8.86 11.43
N ARG A 93 11.96 9.54 11.74
CA ARG A 93 12.57 10.51 10.82
C ARG A 93 13.02 9.88 9.50
N VAL A 94 13.73 8.75 9.57
CA VAL A 94 14.22 8.04 8.38
C VAL A 94 13.04 7.58 7.50
N LEU A 95 12.00 7.02 8.13
CA LEU A 95 10.79 6.58 7.44
C LEU A 95 10.08 7.75 6.76
N ILE A 96 9.90 8.87 7.49
CA ILE A 96 9.29 10.09 6.96
C ILE A 96 10.08 10.60 5.75
N ASP A 97 11.41 10.69 5.83
CA ASP A 97 12.24 11.19 4.73
C ASP A 97 12.14 10.28 3.49
N LYS A 98 12.01 8.97 3.67
CA LYS A 98 11.75 8.01 2.59
C LYS A 98 10.36 8.20 1.97
N ILE A 99 9.33 8.35 2.78
CA ILE A 99 7.96 8.60 2.32
C ILE A 99 7.88 9.93 1.53
N LYS A 100 8.56 10.99 1.99
CA LYS A 100 8.58 12.29 1.30
C LYS A 100 9.26 12.26 -0.07
N SER A 101 10.22 11.35 -0.25
CA SER A 101 10.97 11.19 -1.50
C SER A 101 10.39 10.09 -2.40
N PHE A 102 9.36 9.40 -1.95
CA PHE A 102 8.73 8.31 -2.68
C PHE A 102 7.99 8.83 -3.92
N ASN A 103 8.08 8.07 -5.01
CA ASN A 103 7.34 8.30 -6.24
C ASN A 103 6.71 6.98 -6.69
N VAL A 104 5.37 6.93 -6.71
CA VAL A 104 4.60 5.75 -7.08
C VAL A 104 4.90 5.29 -8.52
N ASP A 105 5.20 6.21 -9.43
CA ASP A 105 5.51 5.91 -10.83
C ASP A 105 6.84 5.14 -11.02
N GLN A 106 7.65 5.03 -9.96
CA GLN A 106 8.93 4.32 -9.98
C GLN A 106 8.84 2.89 -9.40
N VAL A 107 7.69 2.49 -8.88
CA VAL A 107 7.50 1.14 -8.34
C VAL A 107 7.44 0.15 -9.49
N SER A 108 8.25 -0.92 -9.43
CA SER A 108 8.28 -1.94 -10.48
C SER A 108 7.05 -2.85 -10.46
N PHE A 109 6.70 -3.43 -11.61
CA PHE A 109 5.65 -4.46 -11.70
C PHE A 109 5.91 -5.64 -10.74
N HIS A 110 7.18 -6.04 -10.56
CA HIS A 110 7.52 -7.11 -9.61
C HIS A 110 7.15 -6.74 -8.17
N THR A 111 7.47 -5.51 -7.75
CA THR A 111 7.09 -4.99 -6.44
C THR A 111 5.57 -4.93 -6.29
N PHE A 112 4.85 -4.49 -7.33
CA PHE A 112 3.40 -4.49 -7.37
C PHE A 112 2.81 -5.90 -7.19
N GLN A 113 3.31 -6.91 -7.90
CA GLN A 113 2.83 -8.29 -7.78
C GLN A 113 2.99 -8.84 -6.35
N ILE A 114 4.10 -8.50 -5.66
CA ILE A 114 4.28 -8.90 -4.26
C ILE A 114 3.30 -8.13 -3.35
N LEU A 115 3.13 -6.82 -3.56
CA LEU A 115 2.16 -6.00 -2.82
C LEU A 115 0.73 -6.53 -2.99
N ARG A 116 0.36 -6.94 -4.20
CA ARG A 116 -0.95 -7.51 -4.53
C ARG A 116 -1.30 -8.69 -3.64
N GLY A 117 -0.32 -9.55 -3.31
CA GLY A 117 -0.51 -10.67 -2.39
C GLY A 117 -0.85 -10.27 -0.94
N TYR A 118 -0.58 -9.03 -0.51
CA TYR A 118 -0.98 -8.53 0.81
C TYR A 118 -2.40 -7.90 0.81
N PHE A 119 -2.86 -7.39 -0.33
CA PHE A 119 -4.11 -6.63 -0.42
C PHE A 119 -5.28 -7.43 -1.05
N ILE A 120 -5.00 -8.33 -1.99
CA ILE A 120 -6.01 -9.07 -2.74
C ILE A 120 -5.93 -10.56 -2.39
N SER A 121 -7.02 -11.13 -1.88
CA SER A 121 -7.19 -12.58 -1.80
C SER A 121 -7.84 -13.08 -3.10
N GLU A 122 -7.09 -13.71 -3.99
CA GLU A 122 -7.72 -14.46 -5.07
C GLU A 122 -8.55 -15.62 -4.47
N GLU A 123 -9.75 -15.84 -5.00
CA GLU A 123 -10.76 -16.78 -4.47
C GLU A 123 -10.32 -18.26 -4.45
N SER A 124 -9.13 -18.59 -4.97
CA SER A 124 -8.53 -19.92 -4.88
C SER A 124 -7.71 -20.10 -3.59
N GLU A 125 -8.40 -20.19 -2.44
CA GLU A 125 -8.01 -20.76 -1.12
C GLU A 125 -6.60 -20.53 -0.50
N SER A 126 -5.66 -19.88 -1.16
CA SER A 126 -4.33 -19.65 -0.63
C SER A 126 -3.60 -18.62 -1.48
N MET A 127 -3.62 -17.35 -1.07
CA MET A 127 -2.47 -16.43 -1.16
C MET A 127 -2.82 -15.01 -0.69
N ASN A 128 -3.68 -14.86 0.32
CA ASN A 128 -3.54 -13.66 1.15
C ASN A 128 -2.29 -13.88 2.02
N LEU A 129 -1.19 -13.23 1.67
CA LEU A 129 0.09 -13.31 2.39
C LEU A 129 -0.09 -12.92 3.86
N ASN A 130 -1.06 -12.07 4.17
CA ASN A 130 -1.47 -11.83 5.54
C ASN A 130 -2.92 -11.30 5.67
N PRO A 131 -3.90 -12.15 6.04
CA PRO A 131 -5.31 -11.72 6.17
C PRO A 131 -5.55 -10.71 7.30
N THR A 132 -4.56 -10.49 8.17
CA THR A 132 -4.63 -9.49 9.24
C THR A 132 -4.08 -8.13 8.82
N PHE A 133 -3.56 -7.99 7.59
CA PHE A 133 -3.13 -6.70 7.05
C PHE A 133 -4.32 -5.93 6.48
N THR A 134 -5.18 -5.47 7.39
CA THR A 134 -6.32 -4.61 7.06
C THR A 134 -6.34 -3.40 7.98
N LEU A 135 -6.99 -2.31 7.55
CA LEU A 135 -7.11 -1.11 8.37
C LEU A 135 -7.74 -1.41 9.74
N GLU A 136 -8.74 -2.29 9.81
CA GLU A 136 -9.40 -2.70 11.06
C GLU A 136 -8.43 -3.26 12.10
N HIS A 137 -7.40 -3.98 11.66
CA HIS A 137 -6.39 -4.56 12.56
C HIS A 137 -5.27 -3.57 12.90
N ILE A 138 -5.05 -2.54 12.08
CA ILE A 138 -4.02 -1.50 12.29
C ILE A 138 -4.55 -0.35 13.16
N GLU A 139 -5.82 0.02 12.98
CA GLU A 139 -6.45 1.17 13.65
C GLU A 139 -6.31 1.18 15.19
N PRO A 140 -6.42 0.03 15.91
CA PRO A 140 -6.22 -0.02 17.35
C PRO A 140 -4.83 0.43 17.83
N TYR A 141 -3.83 0.48 16.95
CA TYR A 141 -2.46 0.88 17.28
C TYR A 141 -2.22 2.38 17.25
N GLY A 142 -3.19 3.16 16.77
CA GLY A 142 -3.16 4.62 16.80
C GLY A 142 -3.22 5.26 15.42
N GLU A 143 -3.16 6.58 15.44
CA GLU A 143 -3.34 7.42 14.25
C GLU A 143 -2.15 7.29 13.29
N ALA A 144 -0.92 7.21 13.81
CA ALA A 144 0.26 7.13 12.96
C ALA A 144 0.37 5.81 12.16
N PRO A 145 0.21 4.62 12.76
CA PRO A 145 0.14 3.36 11.99
C PRO A 145 -1.01 3.33 10.99
N SER A 146 -2.17 3.90 11.35
CA SER A 146 -3.33 4.00 10.46
C SER A 146 -3.06 4.87 9.25
N ALA A 147 -2.43 6.03 9.44
CA ALA A 147 -2.05 6.94 8.36
C ALA A 147 -1.01 6.29 7.44
N LEU A 148 -0.05 5.54 7.99
CA LEU A 148 0.91 4.76 7.20
C LEU A 148 0.21 3.70 6.35
N TYR A 149 -0.72 2.93 6.93
CA TYR A 149 -1.50 1.94 6.18
C TYR A 149 -2.27 2.60 5.03
N LYS A 150 -3.05 3.66 5.32
CA LYS A 150 -3.86 4.36 4.31
C LYS A 150 -3.01 4.98 3.21
N TRP A 151 -1.83 5.49 3.56
CA TRP A 151 -0.87 5.99 2.59
C TRP A 151 -0.38 4.87 1.65
N ILE A 152 -0.08 3.67 2.15
CA ILE A 152 0.30 2.52 1.32
C ILE A 152 -0.88 2.09 0.44
N ASP A 153 -2.07 1.96 1.01
CA ASP A 153 -3.30 1.51 0.33
C ASP A 153 -3.68 2.43 -0.83
N ALA A 154 -3.57 3.74 -0.64
CA ALA A 154 -3.80 4.72 -1.69
C ALA A 154 -2.74 4.64 -2.81
N ASN A 155 -1.46 4.42 -2.47
CA ASN A 155 -0.43 4.17 -3.49
C ASN A 155 -0.68 2.84 -4.23
N PHE A 156 -1.09 1.79 -3.51
CA PHE A 156 -1.45 0.51 -4.11
C PHE A 156 -2.63 0.65 -5.09
N SER A 157 -3.62 1.47 -4.77
CA SER A 157 -4.76 1.78 -5.65
C SER A 157 -4.35 2.49 -6.94
N ILE A 158 -3.31 3.32 -6.90
CA ILE A 158 -2.72 3.91 -8.12
C ILE A 158 -1.97 2.83 -8.90
N LEU A 159 -1.21 1.96 -8.23
CA LEU A 159 -0.46 0.89 -8.87
C LEU A 159 -1.37 -0.14 -9.55
N THR A 160 -2.54 -0.46 -8.99
CA THR A 160 -3.52 -1.33 -9.65
C THR A 160 -3.99 -0.72 -10.96
N VAL A 161 -4.24 0.59 -11.03
CA VAL A 161 -4.59 1.24 -12.30
C VAL A 161 -3.43 1.23 -13.29
N ILE A 162 -2.19 1.45 -12.83
CA ILE A 162 -1.00 1.43 -13.69
C ILE A 162 -0.76 0.03 -14.30
N TYR A 163 -0.98 -1.03 -13.52
CA TYR A 163 -0.55 -2.39 -13.88
C TYR A 163 -1.68 -3.39 -14.19
N ASP A 164 -2.95 -3.06 -13.92
CA ASP A 164 -4.08 -3.91 -14.35
C ASP A 164 -4.28 -3.84 -15.89
N GLU A 165 -3.92 -2.74 -16.56
CA GLU A 165 -3.93 -2.67 -18.03
C GLU A 165 -2.91 -3.65 -18.67
N ASP A 166 -1.80 -3.95 -17.99
CA ASP A 166 -0.73 -4.84 -18.48
C ASP A 166 -1.02 -6.34 -18.21
N ALA A 167 -2.10 -6.68 -17.49
CA ALA A 167 -2.44 -8.06 -17.14
C ALA A 167 -3.26 -8.80 -18.21
N ASP A 168 -3.75 -8.08 -19.23
CA ASP A 168 -4.61 -8.60 -20.29
C ASP A 168 -3.89 -8.84 -21.65
N ASP A 169 -2.56 -8.59 -21.72
CA ASP A 169 -1.68 -8.88 -22.89
C ASP A 169 -0.83 -10.15 -22.72
#